data_AF-A0A2V5ZGD8-F1
#
_entry.id   AF-A0A2V5ZGD8-F1
#
_cell.length_a   1.000
_cell.length_b   1.000
_cell.length_c   1.000
_cell.angle_alpha   90.00
_cell.angle_beta   90.00
_cell.angle_gamma   90.00
#
_symmetry.space_group_name_H-M   'P 1'
#
loop_
_entity.id
_entity.type
_entity.pdbx_description
1 polymer ?
#
loop_
_entity_poly.entity_id
_entity_poly.type
_entity_poly.pdbx_seq_one_letter_code
_entity_poly.pdbx_strand_id
1 'polypeptide(L)'
;MLNTSFLQCLILTAALFTSPFEIGAAQSATGSDQPNNSSWPREKYSNGTRLIIYQPQVDDWKNFQDLSWRMAISLTPKGGKTVLGVVEMKGNTNIDNVAKLVVISNPQVTGTYFPSLDNATKEKMDQLFKTFVPSTFSISLHNLIASTPKKEAPAGVQL
;
A
#
# COMPACT_ATOMS: atom_id res chain seq x y z
N MET A 1 38.57 60.33 -30.12
CA MET A 1 38.95 60.52 -31.54
C MET A 1 38.77 59.16 -32.21
N LEU A 2 37.66 58.97 -32.95
CA LEU A 2 37.60 58.90 -34.42
C LEU A 2 38.34 57.62 -34.92
N ASN A 3 37.75 56.65 -35.62
CA ASN A 3 37.07 56.81 -36.91
C ASN A 3 36.48 55.47 -37.46
N THR A 4 35.38 55.60 -38.21
CA THR A 4 34.99 54.91 -39.48
C THR A 4 34.93 53.38 -39.65
N SER A 5 33.68 52.90 -39.78
CA SER A 5 33.04 52.20 -40.92
C SER A 5 33.86 51.90 -42.20
N PHE A 6 33.74 50.68 -42.76
CA PHE A 6 33.11 50.40 -44.08
C PHE A 6 33.20 48.92 -44.55
N LEU A 7 32.17 48.49 -45.30
CA LEU A 7 32.07 47.38 -46.30
C LEU A 7 31.98 45.91 -45.77
N GLN A 8 30.81 45.27 -45.73
CA GLN A 8 30.01 44.60 -46.79
C GLN A 8 30.66 43.34 -47.43
N CYS A 9 30.08 42.16 -47.16
CA CYS A 9 29.50 41.19 -48.13
C CYS A 9 29.05 39.94 -47.35
N LEU A 10 27.75 39.62 -47.28
CA LEU A 10 27.09 38.53 -48.03
C LEU A 10 27.78 37.16 -47.79
N ILE A 11 27.17 36.17 -47.15
CA ILE A 11 26.12 35.30 -47.74
C ILE A 11 25.49 34.43 -46.64
N LEU A 12 24.18 34.21 -46.81
CA LEU A 12 23.28 33.32 -46.07
C LEU A 12 23.85 31.92 -45.79
N THR A 13 23.65 31.44 -44.55
CA THR A 13 23.27 30.05 -44.32
C THR A 13 22.13 30.00 -43.30
N ALA A 14 20.94 29.84 -43.85
CA ALA A 14 19.77 29.40 -43.13
C ALA A 14 19.96 27.91 -42.75
N ALA A 15 19.88 27.60 -41.46
CA ALA A 15 19.56 26.27 -40.99
C ALA A 15 18.67 26.43 -39.75
N LEU A 16 17.38 26.65 -40.03
CA LEU A 16 16.30 26.54 -39.06
C LEU A 16 16.20 25.06 -38.64
N PHE A 17 16.85 24.70 -37.54
CA PHE A 17 16.47 23.48 -36.81
C PHE A 17 15.24 23.82 -35.97
N THR A 18 14.08 23.86 -36.62
CA THR A 18 12.79 23.76 -35.93
C THR A 18 12.60 22.30 -35.59
N SER A 19 12.99 21.89 -34.39
CA SER A 19 12.55 20.61 -33.84
C SER A 19 11.05 20.71 -33.58
N PRO A 20 10.21 19.81 -34.12
CA PRO A 20 8.86 19.66 -33.62
C PRO A 20 8.99 19.09 -32.21
N PHE A 21 8.71 19.91 -31.20
CA PHE A 21 8.26 19.38 -29.92
C PHE A 21 6.89 18.76 -30.19
N GLU A 22 6.91 17.50 -30.62
CA GLU A 22 5.75 16.62 -30.59
C GLU A 22 5.24 16.61 -29.15
N ILE A 23 4.08 17.25 -28.95
CA ILE A 23 3.28 17.12 -27.75
C ILE A 23 2.84 15.66 -27.72
N GLY A 24 3.66 14.83 -27.08
CA GLY A 24 3.29 13.48 -26.71
C GLY A 24 2.04 13.56 -25.87
N ALA A 25 0.93 13.12 -26.46
CA ALA A 25 -0.36 13.00 -25.80
C ALA A 25 -0.16 12.35 -24.43
N ALA A 26 -0.72 12.99 -23.40
CA ALA A 26 -0.86 12.41 -22.08
C ALA A 26 -1.56 11.05 -22.25
N GLN A 27 -0.77 9.98 -22.19
CA GLN A 27 -1.28 8.64 -22.07
C GLN A 27 -1.93 8.57 -20.69
N SER A 28 -3.22 8.85 -20.62
CA SER A 28 -4.06 8.38 -19.53
C SER A 28 -3.85 6.88 -19.47
N ALA A 29 -3.04 6.43 -18.51
CA ALA A 29 -2.92 5.02 -18.18
C ALA A 29 -4.29 4.58 -17.66
N THR A 30 -5.12 4.10 -18.58
CA THR A 30 -6.22 3.19 -18.31
C THR A 30 -5.72 2.10 -17.38
N GLY A 31 -6.41 1.94 -16.25
CA GLY A 31 -6.06 1.01 -15.19
C GLY A 31 -5.74 -0.38 -15.74
N SER A 32 -4.48 -0.73 -15.67
CA SER A 32 -4.06 -2.13 -15.63
C SER A 32 -4.22 -2.58 -14.18
N ASP A 33 -5.21 -3.44 -13.91
CA ASP A 33 -5.25 -4.32 -12.74
C ASP A 33 -4.09 -5.33 -12.84
N GLN A 34 -2.87 -4.81 -12.79
CA GLN A 34 -1.68 -5.59 -12.52
C GLN A 34 -1.79 -6.03 -11.05
N PRO A 35 -1.50 -7.29 -10.70
CA PRO A 35 -1.63 -7.76 -9.32
C PRO A 35 -0.85 -6.81 -8.42
N ASN A 36 -1.62 -6.10 -7.58
CA ASN A 36 -1.20 -4.96 -6.80
C ASN A 36 -0.07 -5.30 -5.82
N ASN A 37 1.16 -5.25 -6.32
CA ASN A 37 2.36 -4.96 -5.56
C ASN A 37 2.34 -3.54 -4.95
N SER A 38 1.15 -3.00 -4.64
CA SER A 38 0.95 -1.72 -3.96
C SER A 38 1.89 -1.68 -2.76
N SER A 39 2.86 -0.78 -2.87
CA SER A 39 3.84 -0.48 -1.84
C SER A 39 3.07 -0.09 -0.58
N TRP A 40 3.43 -0.67 0.55
CA TRP A 40 2.91 -0.22 1.83
C TRP A 40 3.39 1.21 2.11
N PRO A 41 2.60 2.06 2.77
CA PRO A 41 1.26 1.79 3.32
C PRO A 41 0.13 1.81 2.26
N ARG A 42 -1.01 1.16 2.57
CA ARG A 42 -2.21 1.15 1.71
C ARG A 42 -3.26 2.13 2.23
N GLU A 43 -3.95 2.79 1.31
CA GLU A 43 -4.97 3.78 1.65
C GLU A 43 -6.34 3.37 1.11
N LYS A 44 -7.38 3.58 1.92
CA LYS A 44 -8.78 3.36 1.58
C LYS A 44 -9.60 4.58 2.00
N TYR A 45 -10.60 4.90 1.18
CA TYR A 45 -11.61 5.91 1.51
C TYR A 45 -13.00 5.32 1.35
N SER A 46 -13.88 5.59 2.30
CA SER A 46 -15.29 5.23 2.22
C SER A 46 -16.13 6.15 3.10
N ASN A 47 -17.24 6.66 2.58
CA ASN A 47 -18.20 7.49 3.32
C ASN A 47 -17.59 8.70 4.06
N GLY A 48 -16.57 9.33 3.48
CA GLY A 48 -15.85 10.46 4.09
C GLY A 48 -14.87 10.06 5.21
N THR A 49 -14.69 8.76 5.46
CA THR A 49 -13.68 8.22 6.36
C THR A 49 -12.46 7.78 5.57
N ARG A 50 -11.28 8.12 6.07
CA ARG A 50 -9.98 7.73 5.53
C ARG A 50 -9.35 6.67 6.42
N LEU A 51 -8.84 5.60 5.82
CA LEU A 51 -8.08 4.55 6.48
C LEU A 51 -6.72 4.38 5.78
N ILE A 52 -5.63 4.56 6.53
CA ILE A 52 -4.31 4.09 6.14
C ILE A 52 -4.00 2.80 6.90
N ILE A 53 -3.56 1.78 6.17
CA ILE A 53 -3.14 0.48 6.68
C ILE A 53 -1.64 0.35 6.45
N TYR A 54 -0.88 0.17 7.53
CA TYR A 54 0.55 -0.13 7.45
C TYR A 54 0.77 -1.63 7.22
N GLN A 55 2.00 -1.99 6.86
CA GLN A 55 2.35 -3.38 6.56
C GLN A 55 1.95 -4.32 7.71
N PRO A 56 1.13 -5.36 7.45
CA PRO A 56 0.78 -6.35 8.44
C PRO A 56 2.01 -7.11 8.97
N GLN A 57 1.96 -7.49 10.23
CA GLN A 57 2.89 -8.42 10.87
C GLN A 57 2.14 -9.71 11.17
N VAL A 58 2.70 -10.85 10.75
CA VAL A 58 2.10 -12.16 11.04
C VAL A 58 2.42 -12.52 12.48
N ASP A 59 1.40 -12.94 13.21
CA ASP A 59 1.54 -13.43 14.57
C ASP A 59 1.62 -14.97 14.57
N ASP A 60 0.79 -15.65 13.77
CA ASP A 60 0.86 -17.10 13.52
C ASP A 60 0.32 -17.44 12.13
N TRP A 61 0.86 -18.49 11.51
CA TRP A 61 0.37 -19.02 10.23
C TRP A 61 0.36 -20.55 10.25
N LYS A 62 -0.69 -21.11 10.88
CA LYS A 62 -0.80 -22.53 11.12
C LYS A 62 -1.12 -23.29 9.84
N ASN A 63 -0.29 -24.28 9.52
CA ASN A 63 -0.44 -25.17 8.35
C ASN A 63 -0.59 -24.42 7.02
N PHE A 64 -0.12 -23.16 6.95
CA PHE A 64 -0.34 -22.28 5.80
C PHE A 64 -1.81 -22.10 5.42
N GLN A 65 -2.73 -22.27 6.37
CA GLN A 65 -4.18 -22.21 6.18
C GLN A 65 -4.82 -21.21 7.12
N ASP A 66 -4.49 -21.23 8.41
CA ASP A 66 -5.07 -20.32 9.39
C ASP A 66 -4.05 -19.22 9.73
N LEU A 67 -4.39 -17.99 9.38
CA LEU A 67 -3.52 -16.84 9.55
C LEU A 67 -4.05 -15.94 10.67
N SER A 68 -3.18 -15.60 11.61
CA SER A 68 -3.38 -14.54 12.60
C SER A 68 -2.35 -13.44 12.35
N TRP A 69 -2.78 -12.19 12.31
CA TRP A 69 -1.91 -11.07 12.04
C TRP A 69 -2.42 -9.79 12.69
N ARG A 70 -1.52 -8.81 12.80
CA ARG A 70 -1.85 -7.47 13.28
C ARG A 70 -1.31 -6.41 12.34
N MET A 71 -1.95 -5.25 12.35
CA MET A 71 -1.51 -4.10 11.56
C MET A 71 -1.73 -2.82 12.36
N ALA A 72 -0.78 -1.89 12.24
CA ALA A 72 -1.03 -0.52 12.63
C ALA A 72 -1.95 0.15 11.60
N ILE A 73 -2.82 1.03 12.06
CA ILE A 73 -3.74 1.80 11.22
C ILE A 73 -3.74 3.27 11.61
N SER A 74 -4.12 4.11 10.66
CA SER A 74 -4.51 5.50 10.88
C SER A 74 -5.92 5.70 10.36
N LEU A 75 -6.87 5.98 11.25
CA LEU A 75 -8.29 6.10 10.93
C LEU A 75 -8.75 7.54 11.17
N THR A 76 -9.28 8.17 10.13
CA THR A 76 -9.81 9.54 10.19
C THR A 76 -11.30 9.49 9.85
N PRO A 77 -12.20 9.51 10.85
CA PRO A 77 -13.64 9.57 10.60
C PRO A 77 -14.03 10.88 9.93
N LYS A 78 -15.17 10.87 9.23
CA LYS A 78 -15.73 12.07 8.60
C LYS A 78 -15.87 13.21 9.61
N GLY A 79 -15.19 14.33 9.34
CA GLY A 79 -15.22 15.53 10.19
C GLY A 79 -14.52 15.39 11.54
N GLY A 80 -13.83 14.27 11.80
CA GLY A 80 -13.06 14.06 13.02
C GLY A 80 -11.55 14.12 12.80
N LYS A 81 -10.80 13.92 13.88
CA LYS A 81 -9.33 13.89 13.85
C LYS A 81 -8.83 12.48 13.55
N THR A 82 -7.65 12.41 12.95
CA THR A 82 -6.91 11.17 12.74
C THR A 82 -6.55 10.50 14.07
N VAL A 83 -6.79 9.19 14.16
CA VAL A 83 -6.44 8.37 15.32
C VAL A 83 -5.58 7.19 14.86
N LEU A 84 -4.46 6.96 15.57
CA LEU A 84 -3.63 5.77 15.38
C LEU A 84 -4.14 4.62 16.25
N GLY A 85 -4.09 3.41 15.70
CA GLY A 85 -4.45 2.20 16.42
C GLY A 85 -3.77 0.96 15.87
N VAL A 86 -3.99 -0.15 16.56
CA VAL A 86 -3.62 -1.49 16.12
C VAL A 86 -4.90 -2.31 15.99
N VAL A 87 -4.97 -3.13 14.96
CA VAL A 87 -6.05 -4.09 14.78
C VAL A 87 -5.44 -5.49 14.66
N GLU A 88 -6.06 -6.43 15.35
CA GLU A 88 -5.72 -7.85 15.33
C GLU A 88 -6.79 -8.57 14.53
N MET A 89 -6.33 -9.49 13.68
CA MET A 89 -7.14 -10.13 12.67
C MET A 89 -6.82 -11.62 12.62
N LYS A 90 -7.82 -12.40 12.21
CA LYS A 90 -7.65 -13.79 11.77
C LYS A 90 -8.36 -14.04 10.45
N GLY A 91 -7.99 -15.08 9.72
CA GLY A 91 -8.59 -15.44 8.44
C GLY A 91 -8.00 -16.72 7.86
N ASN A 92 -8.58 -17.21 6.77
CA ASN A 92 -8.11 -18.41 6.08
C ASN A 92 -7.31 -18.02 4.84
N THR A 93 -6.33 -18.84 4.47
CA THR A 93 -5.40 -18.56 3.37
C THR A 93 -5.49 -19.60 2.27
N ASN A 94 -5.36 -19.14 1.03
CA ASN A 94 -5.14 -19.97 -0.16
C ASN A 94 -3.94 -19.39 -0.92
N ILE A 95 -2.94 -20.21 -1.19
CA ILE A 95 -1.68 -19.79 -1.80
C ILE A 95 -1.70 -20.11 -3.29
N ASP A 96 -1.60 -19.07 -4.11
CA ASP A 96 -1.27 -19.20 -5.52
C ASP A 96 0.26 -19.12 -5.71
N ASN A 97 0.87 -20.28 -5.93
CA ASN A 97 2.31 -20.40 -6.13
C ASN A 97 2.79 -19.94 -7.51
N VAL A 98 1.89 -19.80 -8.49
CA VAL A 98 2.20 -19.27 -9.82
C VAL A 98 2.22 -17.75 -9.76
N ALA A 99 1.15 -17.14 -9.25
CA ALA A 99 1.04 -15.69 -9.11
C ALA A 99 1.84 -15.10 -7.93
N LYS A 100 2.34 -15.95 -7.02
CA LYS A 100 3.02 -15.56 -5.77
C LYS A 100 2.14 -14.66 -4.89
N LEU A 101 0.87 -15.03 -4.78
CA LEU A 101 -0.13 -14.35 -3.98
C LEU A 101 -0.71 -15.29 -2.92
N VAL A 102 -1.16 -14.70 -1.83
CA VAL A 102 -2.00 -15.34 -0.83
C VAL A 102 -3.32 -14.62 -0.81
N VAL A 103 -4.39 -15.35 -1.11
CA VAL A 103 -5.77 -14.91 -0.94
C VAL A 103 -6.16 -15.19 0.51
N ILE A 104 -6.58 -14.17 1.23
CA ILE A 104 -7.07 -14.25 2.61
C ILE A 104 -8.58 -14.09 2.59
N SER A 105 -9.31 -15.13 2.97
CA SER A 105 -10.77 -15.17 3.06
C SER A 105 -11.24 -15.17 4.51
N ASN A 106 -12.52 -14.80 4.70
CA ASN A 106 -13.18 -14.72 6.01
C ASN A 106 -12.39 -13.94 7.07
N PRO A 107 -11.84 -12.74 6.75
CA PRO A 107 -11.10 -11.98 7.74
C PRO A 107 -12.04 -11.53 8.87
N GLN A 108 -11.59 -11.71 10.11
CA GLN A 108 -12.33 -11.36 11.32
C GLN A 108 -11.46 -10.46 12.19
N VAL A 109 -12.03 -9.37 12.69
CA VAL A 109 -11.40 -8.52 13.71
C VAL A 109 -11.48 -9.24 15.04
N THR A 110 -10.34 -9.59 15.63
CA THR A 110 -10.26 -10.25 16.94
C THR A 110 -9.99 -9.26 18.07
N GLY A 111 -9.42 -8.09 17.74
CA GLY A 111 -9.14 -7.04 18.71
C GLY A 111 -8.82 -5.71 18.04
N THR A 112 -9.10 -4.62 18.75
CA THR A 112 -8.68 -3.28 18.35
C THR A 112 -8.10 -2.54 19.56
N TYR A 113 -7.06 -1.74 19.32
CA TYR A 113 -6.38 -0.98 20.36
C TYR A 113 -6.12 0.45 19.89
N PHE A 114 -6.74 1.41 20.58
CA PHE A 114 -6.57 2.84 20.35
C PHE A 114 -6.10 3.51 21.65
N PRO A 115 -4.78 3.64 21.89
CA PRO A 115 -4.23 4.05 23.19
C PRO A 115 -4.61 5.47 23.60
N SER A 116 -4.90 6.36 22.63
CA SER A 116 -5.19 7.76 22.87
C SER A 116 -6.68 8.07 23.14
N LEU A 117 -7.54 7.07 23.23
CA LEU A 117 -9.01 7.24 23.28
C LEU A 117 -9.63 6.72 24.59
N ASP A 118 -10.75 7.32 24.99
CA ASP A 118 -11.65 6.77 26.00
C ASP A 118 -12.45 5.57 25.46
N ASN A 119 -13.10 4.81 26.35
CA ASN A 119 -13.79 3.58 25.97
C ASN A 119 -14.98 3.80 25.01
N ALA A 120 -15.73 4.88 25.15
CA ALA A 120 -16.88 5.14 24.27
C ALA A 120 -16.41 5.51 22.86
N THR A 121 -15.31 6.25 22.74
CA THR A 121 -14.74 6.59 21.43
C THR A 121 -14.01 5.39 20.79
N LYS A 122 -13.39 4.51 21.59
CA LYS A 122 -12.80 3.23 21.10
C LYS A 122 -13.83 2.36 20.39
N GLU A 123 -15.00 2.14 21.01
CA GLU A 123 -16.06 1.33 20.41
C GLU A 123 -16.52 1.90 19.06
N LYS A 124 -16.65 3.23 18.95
CA LYS A 124 -17.01 3.87 17.67
C LYS A 124 -15.96 3.65 16.59
N MET A 125 -14.67 3.71 16.93
CA MET A 125 -13.57 3.48 15.98
C MET A 125 -13.48 2.00 15.58
N ASP A 126 -13.73 1.07 16.50
CA ASP A 126 -13.82 -0.36 16.22
C ASP A 126 -14.91 -0.67 15.19
N GLN A 127 -16.14 -0.20 15.44
CA GLN A 127 -17.26 -0.37 14.51
C GLN A 127 -16.99 0.28 13.17
N LEU A 128 -16.36 1.48 13.16
CA LEU A 128 -15.98 2.15 11.93
C LEU A 128 -14.94 1.36 11.14
N PHE A 129 -13.90 0.83 11.78
CA PHE A 129 -12.89 0.01 11.11
C PHE A 129 -13.51 -1.26 10.51
N LYS A 130 -14.42 -1.92 11.21
CA LYS A 130 -15.13 -3.11 10.72
C LYS A 130 -15.85 -2.88 9.38
N THR A 131 -16.30 -1.66 9.10
CA THR A 131 -16.90 -1.32 7.78
C THR A 131 -15.93 -1.37 6.60
N PHE A 132 -14.61 -1.34 6.85
CA PHE A 132 -13.57 -1.43 5.82
C PHE A 132 -13.06 -2.86 5.56
N VAL A 133 -13.47 -3.83 6.38
CA VAL A 133 -13.02 -5.22 6.29
C VAL A 133 -13.76 -5.90 5.13
N PRO A 134 -13.07 -6.24 4.03
CA PRO A 134 -13.69 -6.94 2.91
C PRO A 134 -13.91 -8.42 3.26
N SER A 135 -14.76 -9.13 2.52
CA SER A 135 -14.92 -10.59 2.66
C SER A 135 -13.67 -11.38 2.23
N THR A 136 -12.84 -10.79 1.37
CA THR A 136 -11.58 -11.38 0.88
C THR A 136 -10.61 -10.28 0.47
N PHE A 137 -9.30 -10.50 0.64
CA PHE A 137 -8.26 -9.66 0.06
C PHE A 137 -7.02 -10.48 -0.30
N SER A 138 -6.10 -9.91 -1.06
CA SER A 138 -4.85 -10.59 -1.45
C SER A 138 -3.62 -9.82 -0.99
N ILE A 139 -2.55 -10.55 -0.69
CA ILE A 139 -1.22 -10.03 -0.36
C ILE A 139 -0.15 -10.86 -1.08
N SER A 140 1.01 -10.27 -1.36
CA SER A 140 2.16 -11.03 -1.88
C SER A 140 2.58 -12.12 -0.90
N LEU A 141 2.81 -13.32 -1.44
CA LEU A 141 3.37 -14.45 -0.70
C LEU A 141 4.72 -14.10 -0.07
N HIS A 142 5.58 -13.39 -0.80
CA HIS A 142 6.90 -12.98 -0.29
C HIS A 142 6.79 -12.00 0.89
N ASN A 143 5.86 -11.03 0.81
CA ASN A 143 5.64 -10.10 1.91
C ASN A 143 5.12 -10.81 3.15
N LEU A 144 4.21 -11.78 2.98
CA LEU A 144 3.64 -12.54 4.08
C LEU A 144 4.71 -13.41 4.76
N ILE A 145 5.52 -14.14 3.97
CA ILE A 145 6.66 -14.91 4.48
C ILE A 145 7.66 -14.00 5.20
N ALA A 146 8.00 -12.85 4.64
CA ALA A 146 8.93 -11.90 5.25
C ALA A 146 8.42 -11.35 6.59
N SER A 147 7.10 -11.26 6.77
CA SER A 147 6.46 -10.87 8.03
C SER A 147 6.23 -12.02 9.02
N THR A 148 6.56 -13.26 8.65
CA THR A 148 6.34 -14.44 9.50
C THR A 148 7.50 -14.62 10.48
N PRO A 149 7.23 -14.80 11.79
CA PRO A 149 8.27 -15.09 12.77
C PRO A 149 9.03 -16.38 12.41
N LYS A 150 10.35 -16.38 12.58
CA LYS A 150 11.15 -17.60 12.41
C LYS A 150 10.75 -18.61 13.49
N LYS A 151 10.24 -19.78 13.07
CA LYS A 151 9.96 -20.88 13.99
C LYS A 151 11.27 -21.53 14.43
N GLU A 152 11.52 -21.62 15.73
CA GLU A 152 12.66 -22.36 16.26
C GLU A 152 12.49 -23.86 15.99
N ALA A 153 13.57 -24.53 15.59
CA ALA A 153 13.56 -25.97 15.43
C ALA A 153 13.43 -26.62 16.81
N PRO A 154 12.68 -27.74 16.95
CA PRO A 154 12.66 -28.48 18.20
C PRO A 154 14.09 -28.91 18.56
N ALA A 155 14.42 -28.87 19.86
CA ALA A 155 15.72 -29.32 20.33
C ALA A 155 15.97 -30.76 19.84
N GLY A 156 17.10 -30.97 19.17
CA GLY A 156 17.47 -32.30 18.66
C GLY A 156 17.48 -33.31 19.80
N VAL A 157 16.80 -34.43 19.62
CA VAL A 157 16.93 -35.57 20.53
C VAL A 157 18.35 -36.12 20.37
N GLN A 158 19.15 -36.06 21.42
CA GLN A 158 20.43 -36.75 21.47
C GLN A 158 20.12 -38.26 21.48
N LEU A 159 20.47 -38.95 20.39
CA LEU A 159 20.40 -40.40 20.27
C LEU A 159 21.63 -41.04 20.92
#